data_AF-A0A497RHJ8-F1
#
_entry.id   AF-A0A497RHJ8-F1
#
_cell.length_a   1.000
_cell.length_b   1.000
_cell.length_c   1.000
_cell.angle_alpha   90.00
_cell.angle_beta   90.00
_cell.angle_gamma   90.00
#
_symmetry.space_group_name_H-M   'P 1'
#
loop_
_entity.id
_entity.type
_entity.pdbx_description
1 polymer ?
#
loop_
_entity_poly.entity_id
_entity_poly.type
_entity_poly.pdbx_seq_one_letter_code
_entity_poly.pdbx_strand_id
1 'polypeptide(L)'
;MGDDESKKIIELLEEILKWIKFIGWQNVKTILSEALNDDISKLVYHYSDGRSSREVAKKVSISHTQVTKYWKKWAKLVIVEPISAPRAPRYKKLFSLEDVGIEIPNIDKRSGEGDERE
;
A
#
# COMPACT_ATOMS: atom_id res chain seq x y z
N MET A 1 -1.14 -19.66 40.44
CA MET A 1 -0.63 -20.61 39.44
C MET A 1 -0.93 -20.15 38.01
N GLY A 2 -2.07 -19.49 37.72
CA GLY A 2 -2.41 -19.02 36.36
C GLY A 2 -1.62 -17.81 35.81
N ASP A 3 -1.10 -16.92 36.66
CA ASP A 3 -0.40 -15.71 36.19
C ASP A 3 0.98 -15.99 35.59
N ASP A 4 1.71 -16.98 36.10
CA ASP A 4 3.04 -17.36 35.59
C ASP A 4 2.95 -18.07 34.23
N GLU A 5 1.94 -18.93 34.08
CA GLU A 5 1.63 -19.59 32.81
C GLU A 5 1.17 -18.56 31.76
N SER A 6 0.34 -17.59 32.15
CA SER A 6 -0.12 -16.52 31.25
C SER A 6 1.04 -15.66 30.76
N LYS A 7 2.01 -15.33 31.62
CA LYS A 7 3.22 -14.59 31.23
C LYS A 7 4.06 -15.36 30.23
N LYS A 8 4.32 -16.65 30.48
CA LYS A 8 5.05 -17.52 29.54
C LYS A 8 4.35 -17.62 28.18
N ILE A 9 3.02 -17.68 28.16
CA ILE A 9 2.25 -17.67 26.91
C ILE A 9 2.44 -16.34 26.16
N ILE A 10 2.36 -15.21 26.84
CA ILE A 10 2.55 -13.88 26.21
C ILE A 10 3.96 -13.78 25.62
N GLU A 11 4.99 -14.17 26.38
CA GLU A 11 6.38 -14.16 25.91
C GLU A 11 6.57 -15.01 24.65
N LEU A 12 6.00 -16.22 24.63
CA LEU A 12 6.01 -17.08 23.45
C LEU A 12 5.27 -16.47 22.26
N LEU A 13 4.13 -15.83 22.48
CA LEU A 13 3.37 -15.15 21.42
C LEU A 13 4.12 -13.95 20.85
N GLU A 14 4.82 -13.18 21.69
CA GLU A 14 5.66 -12.07 21.27
C GLU A 14 6.86 -12.56 20.44
N GLU A 15 7.48 -13.67 20.85
CA GLU A 15 8.57 -14.28 20.09
C GLU A 15 8.09 -14.82 18.74
N ILE A 16 6.96 -15.53 18.70
CA ILE A 16 6.34 -15.99 17.46
C ILE A 16 6.01 -14.79 16.56
N LEU A 17 5.42 -13.72 17.12
CA LEU A 17 5.10 -12.52 16.36
C LEU A 17 6.35 -11.87 15.77
N LYS A 18 7.46 -11.84 16.51
CA LYS A 18 8.76 -11.32 16.03
C LYS A 18 9.24 -12.13 14.81
N TRP A 19 9.22 -13.46 14.90
CA TRP A 19 9.64 -14.32 13.79
C TRP A 19 8.69 -14.24 12.59
N ILE A 20 7.38 -14.17 12.80
CA ILE A 20 6.38 -13.95 11.73
C ILE A 20 6.62 -12.62 11.04
N LYS A 21 6.86 -11.53 11.78
CA LYS A 21 7.18 -10.22 11.21
C LYS A 21 8.44 -10.28 10.34
N PHE A 22 9.50 -10.95 10.82
CA PHE A 22 10.75 -11.11 10.09
C PHE A 22 10.55 -11.86 8.76
N ILE A 23 9.85 -13.01 8.79
CA ILE A 23 9.54 -13.80 7.59
C ILE A 23 8.61 -13.03 6.65
N GLY A 24 7.58 -12.39 7.20
CA GLY A 24 6.61 -11.59 6.47
C GLY A 24 7.28 -10.45 5.71
N TRP A 25 8.28 -9.80 6.31
CA TRP A 25 8.96 -8.65 5.69
C TRP A 25 9.64 -8.99 4.36
N GLN A 26 10.28 -10.15 4.27
CA GLN A 26 10.89 -10.63 3.02
C GLN A 26 9.83 -10.84 1.93
N ASN A 27 8.69 -11.41 2.29
CA ASN A 27 7.59 -11.67 1.35
C ASN A 27 6.88 -10.37 0.90
N VAL A 28 6.71 -9.41 1.80
CA VAL A 28 6.04 -8.13 1.52
C VAL A 28 6.77 -7.38 0.40
N LYS A 29 8.11 -7.32 0.44
CA LYS A 29 8.88 -6.65 -0.63
C LYS A 29 8.60 -7.26 -2.00
N THR A 30 8.59 -8.59 -2.11
CA THR A 30 8.30 -9.31 -3.35
C THR A 30 6.89 -9.00 -3.86
N ILE A 31 5.89 -9.12 -2.99
CA ILE A 31 4.48 -8.84 -3.34
C ILE A 31 4.31 -7.39 -3.81
N LEU A 32 4.91 -6.42 -3.10
CA LEU A 32 4.84 -5.00 -3.48
C LEU A 32 5.53 -4.75 -4.81
N SER A 33 6.70 -5.34 -5.06
CA SER A 33 7.45 -5.16 -6.31
C SER A 33 6.68 -5.72 -7.52
N GLU A 34 6.00 -6.86 -7.36
CA GLU A 34 5.15 -7.45 -8.40
C GLU A 34 3.85 -6.67 -8.61
N ALA A 35 3.25 -6.15 -7.52
CA ALA A 35 1.99 -5.43 -7.57
C ALA A 35 2.12 -3.98 -8.07
N LEU A 36 3.28 -3.36 -7.85
CA LEU A 36 3.61 -1.95 -8.12
C LEU A 36 4.73 -1.87 -9.16
N ASN A 37 4.43 -2.41 -10.35
CA ASN A 37 5.39 -2.65 -11.42
C ASN A 37 5.78 -1.40 -12.23
N ASP A 38 5.18 -0.25 -11.94
CA ASP A 38 5.42 1.00 -12.64
C ASP A 38 5.38 2.19 -11.67
N ASP A 39 5.87 3.35 -12.11
CA ASP A 39 6.00 4.50 -11.21
C ASP A 39 4.64 5.10 -10.81
N ILE A 40 3.63 5.03 -11.68
CA ILE A 40 2.28 5.47 -11.37
C ILE A 40 1.69 4.57 -10.29
N SER A 41 1.82 3.24 -10.41
CA SER A 41 1.30 2.32 -9.38
C SER A 41 1.99 2.52 -8.02
N LYS A 42 3.31 2.73 -7.99
CA LYS A 42 4.04 3.10 -6.75
C LYS A 42 3.52 4.39 -6.13
N LEU A 43 3.33 5.44 -6.93
CA LEU A 43 2.81 6.73 -6.47
C LEU A 43 1.37 6.65 -5.96
N VAL A 44 0.50 5.94 -6.68
CA VAL A 44 -0.89 5.72 -6.26
C VAL A 44 -0.92 4.97 -4.92
N TYR A 45 -0.11 3.91 -4.78
CA TYR A 45 0.01 3.18 -3.53
C TYR A 45 0.52 4.08 -2.40
N HIS A 46 1.58 4.84 -2.64
CA HIS A 46 2.15 5.79 -1.68
C HIS A 46 1.09 6.80 -1.17
N TYR A 47 0.26 7.35 -2.05
CA TYR A 47 -0.83 8.28 -1.68
C TYR A 47 -2.12 7.61 -1.21
N SER A 48 -2.17 6.28 -1.11
CA SER A 48 -3.30 5.56 -0.54
C SER A 48 -3.21 5.63 0.99
N ASP A 49 -3.62 6.74 1.58
CA ASP A 49 -3.55 7.04 3.02
C ASP A 49 -4.93 7.32 3.63
N GLY A 50 -6.00 6.88 2.96
CA GLY A 50 -7.39 7.22 3.33
C GLY A 50 -7.94 8.46 2.60
N ARG A 51 -7.17 9.07 1.69
CA ARG A 51 -7.69 10.01 0.67
C ARG A 51 -8.72 9.37 -0.25
N SER A 52 -9.54 10.20 -0.88
CA SER A 52 -10.45 9.77 -1.94
C SER A 52 -9.71 9.45 -3.23
N SER A 53 -10.31 8.60 -4.08
CA SER A 53 -9.71 8.23 -5.38
C SER A 53 -9.47 9.43 -6.29
N ARG A 54 -10.29 10.48 -6.18
CA ARG A 54 -10.13 11.73 -6.94
C ARG A 54 -8.93 12.55 -6.48
N GLU A 55 -8.67 12.61 -5.18
CA GLU A 55 -7.50 13.31 -4.63
C GLU A 55 -6.19 12.62 -5.03
N VAL A 56 -6.16 11.29 -4.98
CA VAL A 56 -5.01 10.49 -5.42
C VAL A 56 -4.81 10.64 -6.93
N ALA A 57 -5.88 10.51 -7.72
CA ALA A 57 -5.86 10.71 -9.17
C ALA A 57 -5.28 12.07 -9.58
N LYS A 58 -5.68 13.16 -8.90
CA LYS A 58 -5.18 14.50 -9.16
C LYS A 58 -3.68 14.64 -8.91
N LYS A 59 -3.13 13.92 -7.91
CA LYS A 59 -1.69 13.96 -7.59
C LYS A 59 -0.82 13.25 -8.62
N VAL A 60 -1.33 12.16 -9.19
CA VAL A 60 -0.58 11.30 -10.12
C VAL A 60 -1.02 11.51 -11.58
N SER A 61 -1.96 12.44 -11.83
CA SER A 61 -2.50 12.78 -13.15
C SER A 61 -3.11 11.60 -13.91
N ILE A 62 -3.85 10.73 -13.21
CA ILE A 62 -4.56 9.59 -13.81
C ILE A 62 -6.07 9.64 -13.55
N SER A 63 -6.84 8.75 -14.17
CA SER A 63 -8.27 8.62 -13.88
C SER A 63 -8.52 8.06 -12.48
N HIS A 64 -9.50 8.63 -11.76
CA HIS A 64 -9.93 8.09 -10.46
C HIS A 64 -10.45 6.65 -10.57
N THR A 65 -10.96 6.24 -11.75
CA THR A 65 -11.39 4.86 -12.00
C THR A 65 -10.19 3.91 -11.98
N GLN A 66 -9.05 4.34 -12.53
CA GLN A 66 -7.80 3.57 -12.50
C GLN A 66 -7.29 3.40 -11.07
N VAL A 67 -7.33 4.46 -10.25
CA VAL A 67 -7.03 4.38 -8.80
C VAL A 67 -7.90 3.31 -8.12
N THR A 68 -9.21 3.33 -8.35
CA THR A 68 -10.11 2.33 -7.73
C THR A 68 -9.86 0.91 -8.23
N LYS A 69 -9.43 0.73 -9.48
CA LYS A 69 -9.05 -0.58 -10.05
C LYS A 69 -7.81 -1.13 -9.34
N TYR A 70 -6.80 -0.29 -9.12
CA TYR A 70 -5.61 -0.66 -8.34
C TYR A 70 -5.99 -1.08 -6.92
N TRP A 71 -6.76 -0.26 -6.20
CA TRP A 71 -7.19 -0.58 -4.85
C TRP A 71 -7.92 -1.92 -4.73
N LYS A 72 -8.86 -2.22 -5.63
CA LYS A 72 -9.57 -3.50 -5.63
C LYS A 72 -8.63 -4.68 -5.87
N LYS A 73 -7.61 -4.54 -6.73
CA LYS A 73 -6.59 -5.57 -6.97
C LYS A 73 -5.72 -5.77 -5.73
N TRP A 74 -5.22 -4.67 -5.15
CA TRP A 74 -4.31 -4.68 -4.01
C TRP A 74 -4.97 -5.13 -2.71
N ALA A 75 -6.28 -4.91 -2.55
CA ALA A 75 -7.03 -5.42 -1.41
C ALA A 75 -7.03 -6.95 -1.34
N LYS A 76 -7.08 -7.62 -2.51
CA LYS A 76 -6.97 -9.08 -2.60
C LYS A 76 -5.58 -9.59 -2.24
N LEU A 77 -4.56 -8.74 -2.39
CA LEU A 77 -3.17 -9.02 -2.02
C LEU A 77 -2.86 -8.61 -0.57
N VAL A 78 -3.83 -8.05 0.16
CA VAL A 78 -3.67 -7.61 1.56
C VAL A 78 -2.49 -6.64 1.75
N ILE A 79 -2.25 -5.78 0.76
CA ILE A 79 -1.25 -4.69 0.85
C ILE A 79 -1.90 -3.32 1.08
N VAL A 80 -3.24 -3.26 1.00
CA VAL A 80 -4.08 -2.13 1.39
C VAL A 80 -5.28 -2.61 2.20
N GLU A 81 -5.78 -1.77 3.09
CA GLU A 81 -7.01 -1.99 3.86
C GLU A 81 -8.13 -1.04 3.40
N PRO A 82 -9.38 -1.51 3.24
CA PRO A 82 -10.51 -0.65 2.97
C PRO A 82 -10.93 0.11 4.23
N ILE A 83 -11.20 1.41 4.09
CA ILE A 83 -11.74 2.29 5.12
C ILE A 83 -13.16 2.68 4.72
N SER A 84 -14.10 2.53 5.66
CA SER A 84 -15.48 2.95 5.46
C SER A 84 -15.57 4.45 5.19
N ALA A 85 -16.33 4.84 4.18
CA ALA A 85 -16.59 6.24 3.86
C ALA A 85 -17.98 6.39 3.20
N PRO A 86 -18.61 7.58 3.26
CA PRO A 86 -20.03 7.75 2.94
C PRO A 86 -20.49 7.35 1.54
N ARG A 87 -19.60 7.30 0.54
CA ARG A 87 -19.97 7.05 -0.86
C ARG A 87 -19.37 5.79 -1.45
N ALA A 88 -18.12 5.51 -1.12
CA ALA A 88 -17.36 4.35 -1.56
C ALA A 88 -16.20 4.14 -0.59
N PRO A 89 -15.75 2.89 -0.38
CA PRO A 89 -14.61 2.62 0.47
C PRO A 89 -13.37 3.35 -0.06
N ARG A 90 -12.61 3.92 0.86
CA ARG A 90 -11.27 4.43 0.59
C ARG A 90 -10.28 3.33 0.94
N TYR A 91 -9.03 3.49 0.56
CA TYR A 91 -8.01 2.50 0.87
C TYR A 91 -6.78 3.16 1.49
N LYS A 92 -6.19 2.45 2.44
CA LYS A 92 -4.96 2.83 3.12
C LYS A 92 -3.90 1.75 2.92
N LYS A 93 -2.69 2.15 2.59
CA LYS A 93 -1.53 1.28 2.48
C LYS A 93 -1.19 0.69 3.84
N LEU A 94 -0.89 -0.60 3.86
CA LEU A 94 -0.48 -1.32 5.07
C LEU A 94 1.02 -1.25 5.32
N PHE A 95 1.81 -1.03 4.28
CA PHE A 95 3.27 -0.99 4.33
C PHE A 95 3.79 0.31 3.73
N SER A 96 4.85 0.89 4.31
CA SER A 96 5.61 1.93 3.61
C SER A 96 6.49 1.29 2.54
N LEU A 97 6.61 1.94 1.39
CA LEU A 97 7.54 1.49 0.34
C LEU A 97 9.00 1.63 0.79
N GLU A 98 9.29 2.71 1.51
CA GLU A 98 10.65 3.01 2.00
C GLU A 98 11.14 1.96 3.00
N ASP A 99 10.26 1.50 3.89
CA ASP A 99 10.62 0.51 4.92
C ASP A 99 11.06 -0.83 4.29
N VAL A 100 10.54 -1.16 3.10
CA VAL A 100 10.90 -2.38 2.34
C VAL A 100 11.97 -2.13 1.28
N GLY A 101 12.55 -0.92 1.25
CA GLY A 101 13.59 -0.52 0.31
C GLY A 101 13.09 -0.39 -1.13
N ILE A 102 11.84 0.04 -1.33
CA ILE A 102 11.29 0.45 -2.62
C ILE A 102 11.29 1.98 -2.66
N GLU A 103 11.96 2.54 -3.66
CA GLU A 103 12.01 3.99 -3.86
C GLU A 103 10.67 4.53 -4.36
N ILE A 104 10.28 5.69 -3.83
CA ILE A 104 9.11 6.42 -4.29
C ILE A 104 9.54 7.31 -5.46
N PRO A 105 8.94 7.16 -6.65
CA PRO A 105 9.29 7.98 -7.81
C PRO A 105 9.05 9.47 -7.52
N ASN A 106 9.91 10.33 -8.07
CA ASN A 106 9.69 11.77 -7.98
C ASN A 106 8.63 12.19 -9.02
N ILE A 107 7.69 13.03 -8.61
CA ILE A 107 6.69 13.62 -9.51
C ILE A 107 7.34 14.83 -10.18
N ASP A 108 8.36 14.58 -10.98
CA ASP A 108 8.77 15.61 -11.93
C ASP A 108 7.70 15.64 -13.02
N LYS A 109 7.08 16.79 -13.21
CA LYS A 109 5.93 17.01 -14.11
C LYS A 109 6.30 16.69 -15.57
N ARG A 110 6.25 15.42 -15.95
CA ARG A 110 6.17 14.91 -17.32
C ARG A 110 5.03 13.89 -17.28
N SER A 111 3.87 14.07 -17.89
CA SER A 111 3.66 14.51 -19.27
C SER A 111 2.26 15.12 -19.39
N GLY A 112 2.22 16.43 -19.64
CA GLY A 112 1.04 17.16 -20.08
C GLY A 112 1.31 17.89 -21.39
N GLU A 113 2.21 17.36 -22.22
CA GLU A 113 2.35 17.81 -23.60
C GLU A 113 1.33 17.03 -24.42
N GLY A 114 0.29 17.75 -24.81
CA GLY A 114 -0.66 17.30 -25.81
C GLY A 114 0.09 16.96 -27.08
N ASP A 115 -0.18 15.77 -27.58
CA ASP A 115 0.11 15.37 -28.95
C ASP A 115 -0.87 16.17 -29.85
N GLU A 116 -0.59 17.46 -30.00
CA GLU A 116 -1.04 18.28 -31.11
C GLU A 116 0.15 18.47 -32.04
N ARG A 117 0.12 17.78 -33.18
CA ARG A 117 0.83 17.97 -34.48
C ARG A 117 0.70 16.64 -35.23
N GLU A 118 0.24 16.52 -36.46
CA GLU A 118 -0.09 17.41 -37.59
C GLU A 118 -1.13 16.71 -38.46
#